data_AF-A0A2A8BXE4-F1
#
_entry.id   AF-A0A2A8BXE4-F1
#
_cell.length_a   1.000
_cell.length_b   1.000
_cell.length_c   1.000
_cell.angle_alpha   90.00
_cell.angle_beta   90.00
_cell.angle_gamma   90.00
#
_symmetry.space_group_name_H-M   'P 1'
#
loop_
_entity.id
_entity.type
_entity.pdbx_description
1 polymer ?
#
loop_
_entity_poly.entity_id
_entity_poly.type
_entity_poly.pdbx_seq_one_letter_code
_entity_poly.pdbx_strand_id
1 'polypeptide(L)'
;TVSSYAGAQAFEAVGLSQEFVDRYFTGTSSILGGVGIEVIAKENAERHAQAYPQDGAVLSHERLQTGGEYQWRREGPPHLFNPDTVFRLQHATRSRRYDIFREYSKAVDDQSEQLMTLRGLFRFKNGARKPVALDEVEPIESIVKRFNTGAMSYGSISK
;
A
#
# COMPACT_ATOMS: atom_id res chain seq x y z
N THR A 1 -6.18 -23.72 22.82
CA THR A 1 -7.65 -23.47 22.93
C THR A 1 -7.89 -21.97 22.87
N VAL A 2 -9.13 -21.48 22.80
CA VAL A 2 -9.42 -20.03 22.90
C VAL A 2 -8.84 -19.45 24.18
N SER A 3 -8.87 -20.20 25.28
CA SER A 3 -8.26 -19.82 26.56
C SER A 3 -6.75 -19.63 26.47
N SER A 4 -6.04 -20.40 25.62
CA SER A 4 -4.61 -20.22 25.37
C SER A 4 -4.32 -19.06 24.42
N TYR A 5 -5.25 -18.71 23.53
CA TYR A 5 -5.12 -17.60 22.59
C TYR A 5 -5.41 -16.26 23.26
N ALA A 6 -6.31 -16.25 24.24
CA ALA A 6 -6.61 -15.07 25.04
C ALA A 6 -5.33 -14.57 25.74
N GLY A 7 -4.91 -13.34 25.40
CA GLY A 7 -3.69 -12.73 25.92
C GLY A 7 -2.38 -13.21 25.28
N ALA A 8 -2.42 -14.14 24.32
CA ALA A 8 -1.23 -14.63 23.64
C ALA A 8 -0.56 -13.59 22.73
N GLN A 9 -1.28 -12.50 22.41
CA GLN A 9 -0.79 -11.43 21.52
C GLN A 9 -0.25 -11.97 20.19
N ALA A 10 -1.00 -12.88 19.56
CA ALA A 10 -0.64 -13.51 18.29
C ALA A 10 -0.86 -12.54 17.10
N PHE A 11 -0.31 -11.34 17.20
CA PHE A 11 -0.35 -10.27 16.19
C PHE A 11 0.94 -9.43 16.24
N GLU A 12 1.16 -8.65 15.20
CA GLU A 12 2.24 -7.66 15.11
C GLU A 12 1.62 -6.27 14.92
N ALA A 13 2.17 -5.26 15.60
CA ALA A 13 1.74 -3.88 15.48
C ALA A 13 2.54 -3.15 14.40
N VAL A 14 1.87 -2.74 13.33
CA VAL A 14 2.46 -1.93 12.25
C VAL A 14 1.84 -0.53 12.28
N GLY A 15 2.66 0.51 12.34
CA GLY A 15 2.19 1.90 12.35
C GLY A 15 1.83 2.45 13.73
N LEU A 16 2.17 1.76 14.82
CA LEU A 16 1.96 2.22 16.20
C LEU A 16 3.30 2.51 16.88
N SER A 17 3.37 3.61 17.63
CA SER A 17 4.59 3.96 18.38
C SER A 17 4.92 2.94 19.47
N GLN A 18 6.21 2.74 19.72
CA GLN A 18 6.68 1.83 20.77
C GLN A 18 6.14 2.22 22.15
N GLU A 19 6.09 3.51 22.48
CA GLU A 19 5.54 4.01 23.75
C GLU A 19 4.07 3.58 23.95
N PHE A 20 3.25 3.68 22.91
CA PHE A 20 1.85 3.26 22.95
C PHE A 20 1.74 1.74 23.15
N VAL A 21 2.53 0.96 22.41
CA VAL A 21 2.55 -0.49 22.51
C VAL A 21 3.01 -0.92 23.90
N ASP A 22 4.09 -0.34 24.44
CA ASP A 22 4.61 -0.66 25.76
C ASP A 22 3.57 -0.41 26.87
N ARG A 23 2.74 0.62 26.71
CA ARG A 23 1.74 1.00 27.71
C ARG A 23 0.45 0.17 27.64
N TYR A 24 -0.03 -0.16 26.44
CA TYR A 24 -1.37 -0.74 26.24
C TYR A 24 -1.36 -2.17 25.70
N PHE A 25 -0.27 -2.60 25.05
CA PHE A 25 -0.11 -3.91 24.41
C PHE A 25 1.27 -4.49 24.69
N THR A 26 1.73 -4.36 25.94
CA THR A 26 3.09 -4.72 26.38
C THR A 26 3.46 -6.12 25.92
N GLY A 27 4.60 -6.27 25.24
CA GLY A 27 5.08 -7.54 24.69
C GLY A 27 4.81 -7.76 23.20
N THR A 28 3.97 -6.93 22.57
CA THR A 28 3.75 -6.97 21.13
C THR A 28 4.92 -6.33 20.36
N SER A 29 5.32 -6.93 19.25
CA SER A 29 6.36 -6.37 18.36
C SER A 29 5.83 -5.18 17.56
N SER A 30 6.62 -4.10 17.48
CA SER A 30 6.36 -2.98 16.58
C SER A 30 7.65 -2.42 15.96
N ILE A 31 8.03 -2.96 14.80
CA ILE A 31 9.34 -2.69 14.18
C ILE A 31 9.41 -1.30 13.57
N LEU A 32 8.32 -0.87 12.91
CA LEU A 32 8.30 0.39 12.15
C LEU A 32 7.94 1.61 13.01
N GLY A 33 7.45 1.40 14.23
CA GLY A 33 6.84 2.45 15.03
C GLY A 33 5.63 3.07 14.33
N GLY A 34 5.27 4.29 14.74
CA GLY A 34 4.23 5.08 14.09
C GLY A 34 3.49 5.98 15.07
N VAL A 35 2.16 5.98 15.00
CA VAL A 35 1.33 6.96 15.72
C VAL A 35 1.18 6.64 17.20
N GLY A 36 1.00 7.68 18.01
CA GLY A 36 0.73 7.57 19.46
C GLY A 36 -0.73 7.84 19.81
N ILE A 37 -1.03 7.86 21.11
CA ILE A 37 -2.40 8.02 21.64
C ILE A 37 -3.08 9.30 21.14
N GLU A 38 -2.36 10.40 20.99
CA GLU A 38 -2.93 11.69 20.58
C GLU A 38 -3.49 11.66 19.15
N VAL A 39 -2.77 11.02 18.22
CA VAL A 39 -3.23 10.87 16.83
C VAL A 39 -4.43 9.93 16.78
N ILE A 40 -4.39 8.82 17.51
CA ILE A 40 -5.51 7.88 17.59
C ILE A 40 -6.76 8.58 18.14
N ALA A 41 -6.61 9.34 19.22
CA ALA A 41 -7.71 10.11 19.81
C ALA A 41 -8.27 11.14 18.84
N LYS A 42 -7.40 11.88 18.14
CA LYS A 42 -7.80 12.86 17.13
C LYS A 42 -8.58 12.23 15.99
N GLU A 43 -8.06 11.18 15.35
CA GLU A 43 -8.75 10.53 14.23
C GLU A 43 -10.08 9.89 14.68
N ASN A 44 -10.15 9.38 15.92
CA ASN A 44 -11.40 8.88 16.48
C ASN A 44 -12.43 10.00 16.69
N ALA A 45 -11.99 11.17 17.17
CA ALA A 45 -12.84 12.34 17.33
C ALA A 45 -13.34 12.89 15.97
N GLU A 46 -12.50 12.88 14.93
CA GLU A 46 -12.89 13.28 13.57
C GLU A 46 -13.99 12.36 13.01
N ARG A 47 -13.83 11.04 13.14
CA ARG A 47 -14.87 10.07 12.75
C ARG A 47 -16.16 10.26 13.56
N HIS A 48 -16.04 10.55 14.85
CA HIS A 48 -17.19 10.84 15.70
C HIS A 48 -17.93 12.11 15.25
N ALA A 49 -17.23 13.20 14.98
CA ALA A 49 -17.83 14.45 14.52
C ALA A 49 -18.54 14.30 13.16
N GLN A 50 -18.00 13.46 12.27
CA GLN A 50 -18.66 13.12 10.99
C GLN A 50 -19.98 12.37 11.20
N ALA A 51 -20.02 11.45 12.17
CA ALA A 51 -21.23 10.69 12.49
C ALA A 51 -22.27 11.50 13.30
N TYR A 52 -21.81 12.49 14.08
CA TYR A 52 -22.63 13.31 14.97
C TYR A 52 -22.36 14.82 14.78
N PRO A 53 -22.79 15.41 13.65
CA PRO A 53 -22.61 16.84 13.40
C PRO A 53 -23.40 17.71 14.39
N GLN A 54 -22.80 18.82 14.82
CA GLN A 54 -23.38 19.70 15.86
C GLN A 54 -24.70 20.35 15.44
N ASP A 55 -24.90 20.57 14.13
CA ASP A 55 -26.13 21.16 13.58
C ASP A 55 -27.29 20.15 13.47
N GLY A 56 -27.12 18.93 14.01
CA GLY A 56 -28.09 17.84 13.93
C GLY A 56 -27.90 16.98 12.67
N ALA A 57 -28.43 15.75 12.69
CA ALA A 57 -28.31 14.83 11.56
C ALA A 57 -29.17 15.30 10.37
N VAL A 58 -28.61 16.19 9.54
CA VAL A 58 -29.27 16.71 8.32
C VAL A 58 -29.59 15.58 7.31
N LEU A 59 -28.94 14.42 7.45
CA LEU A 59 -28.82 13.40 6.40
C LEU A 59 -29.29 12.01 6.88
N SER A 60 -30.42 11.92 7.59
CA SER A 60 -30.99 10.66 8.09
C SER A 60 -31.29 9.59 7.02
N HIS A 61 -31.32 9.99 5.75
CA HIS A 61 -31.57 9.15 4.58
C HIS A 61 -30.30 8.89 3.74
N GLU A 62 -29.17 9.52 4.06
CA GLU A 62 -27.91 9.19 3.42
C GLU A 62 -27.37 7.86 3.92
N ARG A 63 -26.82 7.08 2.99
CA ARG A 63 -26.18 5.80 3.31
C ARG A 63 -24.75 6.04 3.79
N LEU A 64 -24.16 5.02 4.42
CA LEU A 64 -22.73 5.00 4.71
C LEU A 64 -21.92 5.31 3.43
N GLN A 65 -20.77 5.94 3.62
CA GLN A 65 -19.81 6.14 2.53
C GLN A 65 -19.51 4.80 1.87
N THR A 66 -19.43 4.81 0.54
CA THR A 66 -19.27 3.58 -0.26
C THR A 66 -17.93 2.87 -0.01
N GLY A 67 -16.94 3.61 0.51
CA GLY A 67 -15.59 3.10 0.77
C GLY A 67 -14.86 2.74 -0.53
N GLY A 68 -13.97 1.76 -0.44
CA GLY A 68 -13.21 1.26 -1.60
C GLY A 68 -11.96 0.50 -1.19
N GLU A 69 -11.92 -0.05 0.01
CA GLU A 69 -10.73 -0.69 0.60
C GLU A 69 -10.44 -2.03 -0.09
N TYR A 70 -11.49 -2.78 -0.42
CA TYR A 70 -11.38 -4.11 -1.05
C TYR A 70 -11.37 -4.07 -2.58
N GLN A 71 -11.95 -3.02 -3.18
CA GLN A 71 -12.06 -2.89 -4.63
C GLN A 71 -11.93 -1.43 -5.02
N TRP A 72 -11.16 -1.17 -6.08
CA TRP A 72 -11.00 0.17 -6.62
C TRP A 72 -12.33 0.81 -6.96
N ARG A 73 -12.47 2.08 -6.58
CA ARG A 73 -13.58 2.98 -6.95
C ARG A 73 -13.02 4.34 -7.31
N ARG A 74 -13.73 5.07 -8.18
CA ARG A 74 -13.28 6.38 -8.67
C ARG A 74 -13.09 7.42 -7.55
N GLU A 75 -13.96 7.38 -6.55
CA GLU A 75 -13.95 8.29 -5.38
C GLU A 75 -13.52 7.56 -4.09
N GLY A 76 -12.89 6.39 -4.23
CA GLY A 76 -12.42 5.59 -3.10
C GLY A 76 -10.95 5.88 -2.73
N PRO A 77 -10.41 5.14 -1.75
CA PRO A 77 -8.98 5.13 -1.45
C PRO A 77 -8.14 4.82 -2.70
N PRO A 78 -6.87 5.27 -2.75
CA PRO A 78 -6.00 4.96 -3.88
C PRO A 78 -5.64 3.47 -3.94
N HIS A 79 -5.59 2.89 -5.15
CA HIS A 79 -5.15 1.50 -5.39
C HIS A 79 -4.00 1.46 -6.39
N LEU A 80 -2.99 0.65 -6.09
CA LEU A 80 -1.78 0.51 -6.92
C LEU A 80 -2.15 -0.01 -8.31
N PHE A 81 -3.12 -0.91 -8.35
CA PHE A 81 -3.76 -1.37 -9.58
C PHE A 81 -5.09 -0.66 -9.75
N ASN A 82 -5.17 0.21 -10.74
CA ASN A 82 -6.36 0.93 -11.13
C ASN A 82 -6.54 0.85 -12.66
N PRO A 83 -7.69 1.26 -13.23
CA PRO A 83 -7.95 1.11 -14.65
C PRO A 83 -6.89 1.73 -15.57
N ASP A 84 -6.31 2.88 -15.19
CA ASP A 84 -5.27 3.55 -15.97
C ASP A 84 -3.94 2.77 -15.93
N THR A 85 -3.47 2.36 -14.75
CA THR A 85 -2.20 1.59 -14.65
C THR A 85 -2.30 0.23 -15.34
N VAL A 86 -3.45 -0.45 -15.21
CA VAL A 86 -3.72 -1.73 -15.89
C VAL A 86 -3.78 -1.54 -17.41
N PHE A 87 -4.49 -0.51 -17.89
CA PHE A 87 -4.59 -0.23 -19.32
C PHE A 87 -3.22 0.05 -19.94
N ARG A 88 -2.41 0.92 -19.32
CA ARG A 88 -1.07 1.26 -19.81
C ARG A 88 -0.16 0.04 -19.88
N LEU A 89 -0.16 -0.81 -18.85
CA LEU A 89 0.64 -2.03 -18.84
C LEU A 89 0.24 -3.00 -19.96
N GLN A 90 -1.07 -3.22 -20.13
CA GLN A 90 -1.59 -4.08 -21.20
C GLN A 90 -1.26 -3.52 -22.59
N HIS A 91 -1.44 -2.21 -22.78
CA HIS A 91 -1.18 -1.56 -24.05
C HIS A 91 0.31 -1.57 -24.40
N ALA A 92 1.19 -1.21 -23.46
CA ALA A 92 2.64 -1.26 -23.64
C ALA A 92 3.13 -2.66 -24.03
N THR A 93 2.64 -3.70 -23.35
CA THR A 93 3.04 -5.08 -23.59
C THR A 93 2.52 -5.60 -24.95
N ARG A 94 1.25 -5.33 -25.29
CA ARG A 94 0.66 -5.78 -26.57
C ARG A 94 1.26 -5.07 -27.78
N SER A 95 1.52 -3.77 -27.67
CA SER A 95 2.09 -2.95 -28.75
C SER A 95 3.63 -2.93 -28.76
N ARG A 96 4.28 -3.54 -27.77
CA ARG A 96 5.75 -3.53 -27.57
C ARG A 96 6.33 -2.11 -27.51
N ARG A 97 5.58 -1.19 -26.91
CA ARG A 97 5.92 0.23 -26.76
C ARG A 97 6.55 0.51 -25.40
N TYR A 98 7.86 0.68 -25.39
CA TYR A 98 8.62 0.91 -24.15
C TYR A 98 8.40 2.30 -23.54
N ASP A 99 8.12 3.30 -24.36
CA ASP A 99 7.72 4.64 -23.92
C ASP A 99 6.42 4.59 -23.09
N ILE A 100 5.43 3.81 -23.51
CA ILE A 100 4.18 3.61 -22.74
C ILE A 100 4.46 2.82 -21.46
N PHE A 101 5.41 1.88 -21.49
CA PHE A 101 5.87 1.19 -20.28
C PHE A 101 6.56 2.14 -19.29
N ARG A 102 7.28 3.16 -19.78
CA ARG A 102 7.85 4.23 -18.94
C ARG A 102 6.75 5.09 -18.30
N GLU A 103 5.68 5.40 -19.03
CA GLU A 103 4.52 6.10 -18.46
C GLU A 103 3.80 5.28 -17.40
N TYR A 104 3.68 3.95 -17.61
CA TYR A 104 3.15 3.02 -16.62
C TYR A 104 4.02 2.98 -15.35
N SER A 105 5.32 2.76 -15.49
CA SER A 105 6.24 2.66 -14.35
C SER A 105 6.29 3.96 -13.55
N LYS A 106 6.34 5.12 -14.23
CA LYS A 106 6.23 6.42 -13.57
C LYS A 106 4.94 6.55 -12.76
N ALA A 107 3.80 6.18 -13.33
CA ALA A 107 2.52 6.26 -12.62
C ALA A 107 2.49 5.38 -11.36
N VAL A 108 3.08 4.19 -11.42
CA VAL A 108 3.19 3.26 -10.28
C VAL A 108 4.16 3.77 -9.21
N ASP A 109 5.29 4.36 -9.63
CA ASP A 109 6.29 4.91 -8.71
C ASP A 109 5.76 6.15 -7.99
N ASP A 110 5.15 7.10 -8.72
CA ASP A 110 4.53 8.30 -8.14
C ASP A 110 3.39 7.93 -7.16
N GLN A 111 2.58 6.92 -7.49
CA GLN A 111 1.53 6.40 -6.58
C GLN A 111 2.14 5.77 -5.32
N SER A 112 3.27 5.08 -5.44
CA SER A 112 3.92 4.48 -4.27
C SER A 112 4.35 5.53 -3.25
N GLU A 113 4.64 6.76 -3.69
CA GLU A 113 4.93 7.92 -2.83
C GLU A 113 3.67 8.46 -2.11
N GLN A 114 2.46 8.14 -2.58
CA GLN A 114 1.19 8.49 -1.90
C GLN A 114 0.84 7.56 -0.73
N LEU A 115 1.86 7.15 0.04
CA LEU A 115 1.75 6.31 1.25
C LEU A 115 1.11 4.93 1.02
N MET A 116 1.16 4.41 -0.20
CA MET A 116 0.53 3.13 -0.55
C MET A 116 1.41 1.92 -0.20
N THR A 117 2.74 2.11 -0.18
CA THR A 117 3.68 1.03 0.13
C THR A 117 4.87 1.58 0.93
N LEU A 118 5.45 0.75 1.81
CA LEU A 118 6.64 1.13 2.58
C LEU A 118 7.85 1.46 1.69
N ARG A 119 7.99 0.79 0.54
CA ARG A 119 9.09 1.06 -0.40
C ARG A 119 9.08 2.50 -0.93
N GLY A 120 7.91 3.14 -1.00
CA GLY A 120 7.77 4.54 -1.42
C GLY A 120 8.35 5.55 -0.43
N LEU A 121 8.61 5.14 0.83
CA LEU A 121 9.29 5.97 1.82
C LEU A 121 10.82 6.02 1.61
N PHE A 122 11.36 5.16 0.75
CA PHE A 122 12.78 5.11 0.44
C PHE A 122 13.08 5.82 -0.87
N ARG A 123 14.27 6.43 -0.94
CA ARG A 123 14.82 7.01 -2.17
C ARG A 123 16.24 6.50 -2.39
N PHE A 124 16.63 6.40 -3.66
CA PHE A 124 18.02 6.13 -4.00
C PHE A 124 18.91 7.30 -3.54
N LYS A 125 20.06 6.97 -2.93
CA LYS A 125 21.06 7.96 -2.56
C LYS A 125 21.87 8.35 -3.80
N ASN A 126 21.47 9.44 -4.44
CA ASN A 126 22.17 9.98 -5.60
C ASN A 126 23.58 10.48 -5.22
N GLY A 127 24.54 10.33 -6.13
CA GLY A 127 25.90 10.83 -5.97
C GLY A 127 26.82 10.00 -5.06
N ALA A 128 26.36 8.88 -4.49
CA ALA A 128 27.22 7.98 -3.72
C ALA A 128 28.22 7.20 -4.60
N ARG A 129 27.94 7.07 -5.90
CA ARG A 129 28.79 6.43 -6.91
C ARG A 129 28.72 7.20 -8.21
N LYS A 130 29.79 7.15 -9.01
CA LYS A 130 29.79 7.71 -10.36
C LYS A 130 28.87 6.87 -11.25
N PRO A 131 27.98 7.50 -12.06
CA PRO A 131 27.20 6.77 -13.05
C PRO A 131 28.10 6.02 -14.03
N VAL A 132 27.66 4.83 -14.42
CA VAL A 132 28.30 4.00 -15.46
C VAL A 132 27.50 4.05 -16.74
N ALA A 133 28.14 3.73 -17.87
CA ALA A 133 27.45 3.63 -19.15
C ALA A 133 26.52 2.39 -19.16
N LEU A 134 25.43 2.44 -19.95
CA LEU A 134 24.41 1.38 -19.94
C LEU A 134 24.94 0.03 -20.47
N ASP A 135 25.95 0.07 -21.33
CA ASP A 135 26.66 -1.10 -21.86
C ASP A 135 27.56 -1.79 -20.83
N GLU A 136 27.92 -1.11 -19.73
CA GLU A 136 28.60 -1.72 -18.59
C GLU A 136 27.64 -2.45 -17.62
N VAL A 137 26.33 -2.21 -17.76
CA VAL A 137 25.30 -2.91 -16.97
C VAL A 137 25.16 -4.34 -17.50
N GLU A 138 24.90 -5.29 -16.60
CA GLU A 138 24.66 -6.67 -17.00
C GLU A 138 23.53 -6.80 -18.05
N PRO A 139 23.66 -7.74 -19.00
CA PRO A 139 22.72 -7.84 -20.11
C PRO A 139 21.35 -8.36 -19.65
N ILE A 140 20.31 -8.08 -20.44
CA ILE A 140 18.92 -8.44 -20.11
C ILE A 140 18.75 -9.94 -19.86
N GLU A 141 19.45 -10.79 -20.60
CA GLU A 141 19.43 -12.25 -20.48
C GLU A 141 19.95 -12.73 -19.13
N SER A 142 20.79 -11.95 -18.43
CA SER A 142 21.22 -12.22 -17.06
C SER A 142 20.14 -11.81 -16.05
N ILE A 143 19.60 -10.59 -16.22
CA ILE A 143 18.61 -10.01 -15.29
C ILE A 143 17.34 -10.86 -15.23
N VAL A 144 16.79 -11.24 -16.39
CA VAL A 144 15.51 -11.97 -16.46
C VAL A 144 15.56 -13.35 -15.80
N LYS A 145 16.75 -13.94 -15.62
CA LYS A 145 16.90 -15.22 -14.90
C LYS A 145 16.55 -15.12 -13.42
N ARG A 146 16.54 -13.90 -12.86
CA ARG A 146 16.12 -13.66 -11.47
C ARG A 146 14.61 -13.51 -11.33
N PHE A 147 13.88 -13.40 -12.44
CA PHE A 147 12.42 -13.28 -12.41
C PHE A 147 11.80 -14.66 -12.31
N ASN A 148 10.84 -14.79 -11.40
CA ASN A 148 10.06 -16.00 -11.23
C ASN A 148 8.59 -15.61 -11.29
N THR A 149 7.82 -16.28 -12.14
CA THR A 149 6.37 -16.16 -12.15
C THR A 149 5.82 -17.01 -11.00
N GLY A 150 5.24 -16.36 -9.99
CA GLY A 150 4.67 -17.05 -8.84
C GLY A 150 3.72 -18.19 -9.27
N ALA A 151 3.76 -19.31 -8.54
CA ALA A 151 2.93 -20.47 -8.85
C ALA A 151 1.45 -20.12 -8.70
N MET A 152 0.71 -20.17 -9.79
CA MET A 152 -0.75 -20.03 -9.81
C MET A 152 -1.37 -21.38 -10.13
N SER A 153 -2.37 -21.79 -9.33
CA SER A 153 -3.05 -23.08 -9.53
C SER A 153 -3.79 -23.09 -10.86
N TYR A 154 -3.68 -24.18 -11.62
CA TYR A 154 -4.45 -24.39 -12.85
C TYR A 154 -5.97 -24.30 -12.64
N GLY A 155 -6.48 -24.51 -11.42
CA GLY A 155 -7.90 -24.33 -11.10
C GLY A 155 -8.31 -22.86 -10.94
N SER A 156 -7.36 -21.95 -10.75
CA SER A 156 -7.59 -20.51 -10.54
C SER A 156 -7.45 -19.66 -11.81
N ILE A 157 -6.94 -20.24 -12.89
CA ILE A 157 -6.71 -19.57 -14.17
C ILE A 157 -7.33 -20.39 -15.31
N SER A 158 -7.81 -19.74 -16.36
CA SER A 158 -8.24 -20.46 -17.56
C SER A 158 -7.05 -21.17 -18.19
N LYS A 159 -7.29 -22.37 -18.76
CA LYS A 159 -6.31 -23.04 -19.61
C LYS A 159 -5.96 -22.21 -20.84
#